data_AF-F0WZ74-F1
#
_entry.id   AF-F0WZ74-F1
#
_cell.length_a   1.000
_cell.length_b   1.000
_cell.length_c   1.000
_cell.angle_alpha   90.00
_cell.angle_beta   90.00
_cell.angle_gamma   90.00
#
_symmetry.space_group_name_H-M   'P 1'
#
loop_
_entity.id
_entity.type
_entity.pdbx_description
1 polymer ?
#
loop_
_entity_poly.entity_id
_entity_poly.type
_entity_poly.pdbx_seq_one_letter_code
_entity_poly.pdbx_strand_id
1 'polypeptide(L)'
;MAKEQILKFEMEKSAMEVTEQDWIGYFREAGEPDRVDLTKIDAEMRKLKLNFTLIDANSRLFRLRYQIYRVLDHHGLQDYVEHADTKSIVQWMVDALEPPTFRRKGVEKLGMDVYKSKKKNPIVFCKWCEELLKSNME
;
A
#
# COMPACT_ATOMS: atom_id res chain seq x y z
N MET A 1 -16.45 -24.58 -0.40
CA MET A 1 -17.50 -24.87 0.59
C MET A 1 -18.85 -24.55 -0.03
N ALA A 2 -19.91 -25.34 0.20
CA ALA A 2 -21.21 -25.12 -0.43
C ALA A 2 -22.03 -24.08 0.36
N LYS A 3 -22.82 -23.24 -0.33
CA LYS A 3 -23.64 -22.16 0.27
C LYS A 3 -24.51 -22.64 1.45
N GLU A 4 -25.06 -23.84 1.34
CA GLU A 4 -25.89 -24.47 2.37
C GLU A 4 -25.12 -24.82 3.65
N GLN A 5 -23.82 -25.13 3.53
CA GLN A 5 -22.96 -25.42 4.67
C GLN A 5 -22.65 -24.14 5.44
N ILE A 6 -22.30 -23.06 4.74
CA ILE A 6 -22.02 -21.75 5.34
C ILE A 6 -23.26 -21.25 6.10
N LEU A 7 -24.43 -21.32 5.45
CA LEU A 7 -25.69 -20.90 6.07
C LEU A 7 -26.00 -21.66 7.36
N LYS A 8 -25.87 -22.98 7.32
CA LYS A 8 -26.22 -23.85 8.45
C LYS A 8 -25.21 -23.79 9.60
N PHE A 9 -23.92 -23.77 9.28
CA PHE A 9 -22.87 -23.97 10.27
C PHE A 9 -22.16 -22.69 10.70
N GLU A 10 -22.21 -21.63 9.91
CA GLU A 10 -21.47 -20.40 10.19
C GLU A 10 -22.38 -19.21 10.45
N MET A 11 -23.45 -19.07 9.66
CA MET A 11 -24.40 -17.96 9.82
C MET A 11 -25.61 -18.34 10.70
N GLU A 12 -25.76 -19.63 11.04
CA GLU A 12 -26.90 -20.20 11.76
C GLU A 12 -28.27 -19.76 11.21
N LYS A 13 -28.35 -19.56 9.88
CA LYS A 13 -29.53 -19.06 9.16
C LYS A 13 -29.99 -20.04 8.10
N SER A 14 -31.29 -20.09 7.85
CA SER A 14 -31.82 -20.83 6.69
C SER A 14 -31.71 -20.03 5.40
N ALA A 15 -31.80 -20.71 4.25
CA ALA A 15 -31.74 -20.07 2.94
C ALA A 15 -32.88 -19.07 2.66
N MET A 16 -33.99 -19.17 3.41
CA MET A 16 -35.13 -18.25 3.32
C MET A 16 -34.97 -17.00 4.21
N GLU A 17 -34.12 -17.07 5.23
CA GLU A 17 -33.93 -16.00 6.22
C GLU A 17 -32.68 -15.17 5.94
N VAL A 18 -31.72 -15.71 5.18
CA VAL A 18 -30.49 -14.99 4.84
C VAL A 18 -30.78 -13.85 3.87
N THR A 19 -30.32 -12.66 4.22
CA THR A 19 -30.39 -11.47 3.37
C THR A 19 -29.08 -11.21 2.65
N GLU A 20 -29.10 -10.35 1.64
CA GLU A 20 -27.86 -9.87 1.00
C GLU A 20 -26.94 -9.13 2.00
N GLN A 21 -27.52 -8.41 2.97
CA GLN A 21 -26.75 -7.75 4.03
C GLN A 21 -26.06 -8.74 4.95
N ASP A 22 -26.67 -9.90 5.20
CA ASP A 22 -26.02 -10.97 5.96
C ASP A 22 -24.83 -11.56 5.20
N TRP A 23 -24.97 -11.75 3.88
CA TRP A 23 -23.84 -12.18 3.05
C TRP A 23 -22.71 -11.14 3.03
N ILE A 24 -23.05 -9.86 2.92
CA ILE A 24 -22.07 -8.76 2.99
C ILE A 24 -21.37 -8.76 4.37
N GLY A 25 -22.13 -8.93 5.45
CA GLY A 25 -21.60 -9.02 6.82
C GLY A 25 -20.68 -10.22 6.99
N TYR A 26 -21.13 -11.40 6.58
CA TYR A 26 -20.33 -12.64 6.64
C TYR A 26 -19.05 -12.54 5.83
N PHE A 27 -19.09 -12.04 4.58
CA PHE A 27 -17.86 -11.83 3.81
C PHE A 27 -16.98 -10.70 4.35
N ARG A 28 -17.56 -9.72 5.04
CA ARG A 28 -16.79 -8.67 5.72
C ARG A 28 -16.11 -9.20 6.98
N GLU A 29 -16.75 -10.10 7.73
CA GLU A 29 -16.23 -10.72 8.96
C GLU A 29 -15.25 -11.86 8.62
N ALA A 30 -15.61 -12.76 7.70
CA ALA A 30 -14.74 -13.79 7.16
C ALA A 30 -13.61 -13.22 6.28
N GLY A 31 -13.80 -11.99 5.79
CA GLY A 31 -12.83 -11.18 5.09
C GLY A 31 -12.21 -10.09 5.94
N GLU A 32 -12.41 -10.06 7.27
CA GLU A 32 -11.41 -9.45 8.13
C GLU A 32 -10.17 -10.29 7.88
N PRO A 33 -9.17 -9.76 7.16
CA PRO A 33 -7.96 -10.51 6.97
C PRO A 33 -7.44 -10.74 8.38
N ASP A 34 -7.33 -11.99 8.84
CA ASP A 34 -6.66 -12.41 10.07
C ASP A 34 -5.54 -11.42 10.34
N ARG A 35 -5.80 -10.39 11.20
CA ARG A 35 -5.11 -9.09 11.19
C ARG A 35 -3.93 -9.13 10.24
N VAL A 36 -4.15 -8.81 8.95
CA VAL A 36 -3.07 -8.82 7.94
C VAL A 36 -1.84 -8.39 8.65
N ASP A 37 -0.84 -9.27 8.70
CA ASP A 37 0.28 -9.07 9.59
C ASP A 37 1.12 -7.95 8.98
N LEU A 38 0.66 -6.71 9.18
CA LEU A 38 1.26 -5.48 8.70
C LEU A 38 2.70 -5.43 9.17
N THR A 39 3.04 -6.13 10.27
CA THR A 39 4.42 -6.25 10.73
C THR A 39 5.30 -7.08 9.80
N LYS A 40 4.77 -8.15 9.17
CA LYS A 40 5.49 -8.93 8.14
C LYS A 40 5.68 -8.09 6.87
N ILE A 41 4.64 -7.37 6.45
CA ILE A 41 4.71 -6.51 5.26
C ILE A 41 5.68 -5.37 5.51
N ASP A 42 5.58 -4.68 6.64
CA ASP A 42 6.51 -3.61 7.01
C ASP A 42 7.95 -4.11 7.08
N ALA A 43 8.17 -5.33 7.56
CA ALA A 43 9.49 -5.95 7.58
C ALA A 43 10.05 -6.20 6.17
N GLU A 44 9.20 -6.57 5.20
CA GLU A 44 9.59 -6.70 3.79
C GLU A 44 9.79 -5.34 3.12
N MET A 45 8.87 -4.40 3.33
CA MET A 45 8.92 -3.05 2.78
C MET A 45 10.17 -2.29 3.24
N ARG A 46 10.60 -2.46 4.50
CA ARG A 46 11.85 -1.85 5.02
C ARG A 46 13.12 -2.30 4.31
N LYS A 47 13.10 -3.46 3.65
CA LYS A 47 14.22 -3.96 2.84
C LYS A 47 14.28 -3.28 1.47
N LEU A 48 13.20 -2.67 1.02
CA LEU A 48 13.15 -1.94 -0.24
C LEU A 48 13.92 -0.63 -0.12
N LYS A 49 14.68 -0.34 -1.17
CA LYS A 49 15.52 0.86 -1.27
C LYS A 49 15.48 1.38 -2.69
N LEU A 50 15.52 2.71 -2.83
CA LEU A 50 15.65 3.33 -4.14
C LEU A 50 16.98 2.90 -4.77
N ASN A 51 16.93 2.33 -5.97
CA ASN A 51 18.14 1.81 -6.61
C ASN A 51 18.92 2.93 -7.33
N PHE A 52 19.96 3.44 -6.70
CA PHE A 52 20.82 4.49 -7.29
C PHE A 52 21.74 4.01 -8.42
N THR A 53 21.82 2.71 -8.71
CA THR A 53 22.59 2.22 -9.87
C THR A 53 21.90 2.49 -11.20
N LEU A 54 20.62 2.86 -11.19
CA LEU A 54 19.88 3.23 -12.39
C LEU A 54 20.17 4.70 -12.73
N ILE A 55 20.28 5.02 -14.03
CA ILE A 55 20.73 6.34 -14.48
C ILE A 55 19.66 7.40 -14.23
N ASP A 56 18.41 7.16 -14.62
CA ASP A 56 17.35 8.17 -14.57
C ASP A 56 16.41 7.99 -13.38
N ALA A 57 15.89 9.12 -12.87
CA ALA A 57 14.99 9.16 -11.72
C ALA A 57 13.69 8.37 -11.94
N ASN A 58 13.19 8.33 -13.18
CA ASN A 58 11.93 7.66 -13.49
C ASN A 58 12.07 6.14 -13.37
N SER A 59 13.14 5.55 -13.93
CA SER A 59 13.47 4.12 -13.78
C SER A 59 13.68 3.72 -12.32
N ARG A 60 14.30 4.59 -11.51
CA ARG A 60 14.46 4.36 -10.06
C ARG A 60 13.12 4.23 -9.35
N LEU A 61 12.22 5.16 -9.61
CA LEU A 61 10.90 5.19 -8.99
C LEU A 61 9.99 4.09 -9.54
N PHE A 62 10.07 3.79 -10.84
CA PHE A 62 9.36 2.69 -11.46
C PHE A 62 9.75 1.37 -10.80
N ARG A 63 11.06 1.12 -10.62
CA ARG A 63 11.57 -0.09 -9.97
C ARG A 63 11.10 -0.21 -8.53
N LEU A 64 11.18 0.87 -7.76
CA LEU A 64 10.71 0.89 -6.37
C LEU A 64 9.22 0.62 -6.28
N ARG A 65 8.41 1.31 -7.09
CA ARG A 65 6.96 1.10 -7.16
C ARG A 65 6.62 -0.34 -7.52
N TYR A 66 7.28 -0.90 -8.53
CA TYR A 66 7.10 -2.29 -8.92
C TYR A 66 7.39 -3.27 -7.78
N GLN A 67 8.46 -3.03 -7.01
CA GLN A 67 8.79 -3.87 -5.84
C GLN A 67 7.72 -3.79 -4.74
N ILE A 68 7.22 -2.59 -4.43
CA ILE A 68 6.14 -2.39 -3.46
C ILE A 68 4.89 -3.17 -3.89
N TYR A 69 4.43 -2.98 -5.13
CA TYR A 69 3.24 -3.70 -5.63
C TYR A 69 3.43 -5.21 -5.67
N ARG A 70 4.64 -5.69 -5.99
CA ARG A 70 4.95 -7.12 -5.93
C ARG A 70 4.85 -7.70 -4.52
N VAL A 71 5.27 -6.95 -3.49
CA VAL A 71 5.10 -7.37 -2.08
C VAL A 71 3.62 -7.37 -1.73
N LEU A 72 2.87 -6.33 -2.10
CA LEU A 72 1.43 -6.26 -1.85
C LEU A 72 0.66 -7.41 -2.51
N ASP A 73 0.94 -7.70 -3.77
CA ASP A 73 0.35 -8.80 -4.53
C ASP A 73 0.66 -10.16 -3.88
N HIS A 74 1.91 -10.38 -3.46
CA HIS A 74 2.31 -11.60 -2.75
C HIS A 74 1.53 -11.84 -1.46
N HIS A 75 1.15 -10.78 -0.77
CA HIS A 75 0.36 -10.83 0.47
C HIS A 75 -1.15 -10.67 0.23
N GLY A 76 -1.61 -10.57 -1.03
CA GLY A 76 -3.03 -10.43 -1.38
C GLY A 76 -3.66 -9.09 -0.98
N LEU A 77 -2.86 -8.02 -0.86
CA LEU A 77 -3.29 -6.73 -0.29
C LEU A 77 -3.28 -5.57 -1.25
N GLN A 78 -2.92 -5.82 -2.50
CA GLN A 78 -2.87 -4.76 -3.50
C GLN A 78 -4.21 -4.01 -3.57
N ASP A 79 -5.32 -4.73 -3.71
CA ASP A 79 -6.65 -4.12 -3.81
C ASP A 79 -7.02 -3.32 -2.55
N TYR A 80 -6.77 -3.88 -1.36
CA TYR A 80 -7.04 -3.19 -0.10
C TYR A 80 -6.27 -1.87 0.00
N VAL A 81 -4.97 -1.89 -0.26
CA VAL A 81 -4.12 -0.71 -0.09
C VAL A 81 -4.41 0.32 -1.18
N GLU A 82 -4.71 -0.09 -2.42
CA GLU A 82 -5.07 0.83 -3.50
C GLU A 82 -6.39 1.59 -3.26
N HIS A 83 -7.35 0.97 -2.56
CA HIS A 83 -8.68 1.57 -2.34
C HIS A 83 -8.86 2.19 -0.95
N ALA A 84 -8.28 1.57 0.09
CA ALA A 84 -8.52 1.94 1.48
C ALA A 84 -7.32 2.64 2.14
N ASP A 85 -6.08 2.33 1.72
CA ASP A 85 -4.86 2.82 2.42
C ASP A 85 -3.72 3.24 1.49
N THR A 86 -4.04 4.14 0.55
CA THR A 86 -3.06 4.68 -0.41
C THR A 86 -1.93 5.48 0.26
N LYS A 87 -2.11 5.89 1.52
CA LYS A 87 -1.09 6.61 2.30
C LYS A 87 0.06 5.69 2.71
N SER A 88 -0.22 4.42 3.02
CA SER A 88 0.82 3.44 3.36
C SER A 88 1.77 3.19 2.19
N ILE A 89 1.27 3.19 0.95
CA ILE A 89 2.12 3.14 -0.26
C ILE A 89 3.09 4.31 -0.29
N VAL A 90 2.60 5.53 -0.04
CA VAL A 90 3.45 6.72 -0.01
C VAL A 90 4.48 6.63 1.12
N GLN A 91 4.09 6.14 2.29
CA GLN A 91 4.99 5.96 3.43
C GLN A 91 6.12 4.98 3.11
N TRP A 92 5.82 3.81 2.55
CA TRP A 92 6.85 2.84 2.14
C TRP A 92 7.78 3.40 1.05
N MET A 93 7.26 4.20 0.12
CA MET A 93 8.10 4.90 -0.86
C MET A 93 9.05 5.89 -0.21
N VAL A 94 8.59 6.66 0.78
CA VAL A 94 9.41 7.62 1.55
C VAL A 94 10.49 6.89 2.35
N ASP A 95 10.14 5.77 2.99
CA ASP A 95 11.07 4.99 3.82
C ASP A 95 12.17 4.30 3.00
N ALA A 96 11.86 3.97 1.74
CA ALA A 96 12.82 3.44 0.78
C ALA A 96 13.77 4.51 0.20
N LEU A 97 13.53 5.80 0.45
CA LEU A 97 14.45 6.86 0.03
C LEU A 97 15.77 6.76 0.81
N GLU A 98 16.86 6.73 0.06
CA GLU A 98 18.24 6.82 0.55
C GLU A 98 18.96 7.92 -0.24
N PRO A 99 20.13 8.40 0.19
CA PRO A 99 20.68 8.26 1.55
C PRO A 99 19.75 8.90 2.61
N PRO A 100 19.96 8.68 3.91
CA PRO A 100 19.06 9.19 4.96
C PRO A 100 18.96 10.71 4.98
N THR A 101 19.99 11.41 4.50
CA THR A 101 20.01 12.87 4.31
C THR A 101 19.02 13.32 3.25
N PHE A 102 18.92 12.60 2.12
CA PHE A 102 17.93 12.84 1.09
C PHE A 102 16.52 12.56 1.60
N ARG A 103 16.34 11.44 2.32
CA ARG A 103 15.05 11.11 2.95
C ARG A 103 14.57 12.21 3.90
N ARG A 104 15.43 12.73 4.79
CA ARG A 104 15.09 13.83 5.71
C ARG A 104 14.60 15.07 4.95
N LYS A 105 15.34 15.51 3.92
CA LYS A 105 14.92 16.64 3.06
C LYS A 105 13.56 16.39 2.41
N GLY A 106 13.31 15.16 1.95
CA GLY A 106 12.01 14.75 1.42
C GLY A 106 10.89 14.85 2.45
N VAL A 107 11.12 14.32 3.67
CA VAL A 107 10.15 14.36 4.78
C VAL A 107 9.86 15.80 5.22
N GLU A 108 10.88 16.65 5.35
CA GLU A 108 10.74 18.07 5.68
C GLU A 108 9.86 18.80 4.66
N LYS A 109 10.16 18.62 3.36
CA LYS A 109 9.31 19.16 2.29
C LYS A 109 7.88 18.64 2.41
N LEU A 110 7.68 17.32 2.51
CA LEU A 110 6.35 16.73 2.67
C LEU A 110 5.60 17.22 3.93
N GLY A 111 6.31 17.68 4.96
CA GLY A 111 5.75 18.30 6.17
C GLY A 111 5.06 19.64 5.94
N MET A 112 5.39 20.36 4.86
CA MET A 112 4.79 21.66 4.56
C MET A 112 3.37 21.51 4.01
N ASP A 113 2.48 22.44 4.37
CA ASP A 113 1.05 22.37 4.03
C ASP A 113 0.77 22.26 2.53
N VAL A 114 1.60 22.91 1.71
CA VAL A 114 1.54 22.87 0.23
C VAL A 114 1.73 21.46 -0.37
N TYR A 115 2.20 20.50 0.43
CA TYR A 115 2.48 19.13 0.01
C TYR A 115 1.58 18.07 0.66
N LYS A 116 0.56 18.48 1.44
CA LYS A 116 -0.42 17.56 2.08
C LYS A 116 -1.11 16.61 1.09
N SER A 117 -1.39 17.05 -0.13
CA SER A 117 -2.00 16.21 -1.17
C SER A 117 -1.08 15.11 -1.68
N LYS A 118 0.24 15.33 -1.64
CA LYS A 118 1.26 14.37 -2.10
C LYS A 118 1.39 13.16 -1.18
N LYS A 119 1.03 13.31 0.10
CA LYS A 119 1.03 12.22 1.09
C LYS A 119 -0.11 11.20 0.91
N LYS A 120 -1.12 11.54 0.12
CA LYS A 120 -2.35 10.74 -0.01
C LYS A 120 -2.49 10.04 -1.36
N ASN A 121 -1.61 10.34 -2.32
CA ASN A 121 -1.75 9.83 -3.67
C ASN A 121 -0.38 9.39 -4.19
N PRO A 122 -0.15 8.07 -4.38
CA PRO A 122 1.10 7.52 -4.87
C PRO A 122 1.52 8.05 -6.25
N ILE A 123 0.56 8.36 -7.14
CA ILE A 123 0.84 8.89 -8.47
C ILE A 123 1.39 10.32 -8.36
N VAL A 124 0.73 11.14 -7.55
CA VAL A 124 1.15 12.53 -7.30
C VAL A 124 2.49 12.56 -6.57
N PHE A 125 2.71 11.63 -5.63
CA PHE A 125 3.98 11.45 -4.96
C PHE A 125 5.11 11.11 -5.94
N CYS A 126 4.92 10.12 -6.82
CA CYS A 126 5.95 9.70 -7.77
C CYS A 126 6.40 10.85 -8.68
N LYS A 127 5.46 11.65 -9.21
CA LYS A 127 5.80 12.83 -10.04
C LYS A 127 6.67 13.82 -9.28
N TRP A 128 6.27 14.16 -8.06
CA TRP A 128 7.03 15.06 -7.21
C TRP A 128 8.39 14.50 -6.81
N CYS A 129 8.47 13.21 -6.49
CA CYS A 129 9.73 12.57 -6.11
C CYS A 129 10.69 12.50 -7.30
N GLU A 130 10.18 12.36 -8.53
CA GLU A 130 10.99 12.41 -9.74
C GLU A 130 11.64 13.78 -9.94
N GLU A 131 10.86 14.86 -9.78
CA GLU A 131 11.36 16.24 -9.81
C GLU A 131 12.40 16.45 -8.70
N LEU A 132 12.12 15.99 -7.48
CA LEU A 132 13.04 16.10 -6.36
C LEU A 132 14.35 15.37 -6.64
N LEU A 133 14.31 14.17 -7.19
CA LEU A 133 15.52 13.41 -7.55
C LEU A 133 16.33 14.13 -8.62
N LYS A 134 15.68 14.67 -9.66
CA LYS A 134 16.36 15.44 -10.72
C LYS A 134 17.08 16.66 -10.15
N SER A 135 16.42 17.46 -9.31
CA SER A 135 17.02 18.65 -8.68
C SER A 135 18.10 18.38 -7.63
N ASN A 136 18.32 17.12 -7.22
CA ASN A 136 19.41 16.75 -6.30
C ASN A 136 20.53 15.96 -7.01
N MET A 137 20.42 15.74 -8.32
CA MET A 137 21.44 15.07 -9.15
C MET A 137 22.23 16.04 -10.04
N GLU A 138 21.92 17.34 -9.97
CA GLU A 138 22.75 18.46 -10.44
C GLU A 138 23.59 19.00 -9.27
#